data_AF-A0A970JBG0-F1
#
_entry.id   AF-A0A970JBG0-F1
#
_cell.length_a   1.000
_cell.length_b   1.000
_cell.length_c   1.000
_cell.angle_alpha   90.00
_cell.angle_beta   90.00
_cell.angle_gamma   90.00
#
_symmetry.space_group_name_H-M   'P 1'
#
loop_
_entity.id
_entity.type
_entity.pdbx_description
1 polymer ?
#
loop_
_entity_poly.entity_id
_entity_poly.type
_entity_poly.pdbx_seq_one_letter_code
_entity_poly.pdbx_strand_id
1 'polypeptide(L)'
;MYLSFFEIAKHLKIFIESERPKSILFVGENCEGYMRFSKSLAFSVGEIDTSLAGLENLPDEKYHMVFAQINMDGFENEKVLNVISSLLNCADKVLFMVLPYLSKINLRKFHPTLFKDFDFTYTVFDTVYGKYQIYIFYPQKEATQKGYLNVRELPKAKTKRILKIGYLIPHQGLTGGLKSLLEQMRKMKRLGHEVYAIYVSDKEESAIPSWSDIDKERDISGEIIIKNLEEADYLDLDVLMIGFMTQIARDFKIKTVYWE
;
A
#
# COMPACT_ATOMS: atom_id res chain seq x y z
N MET A 1 12.14 -19.04 17.85
CA MET A 1 13.18 -18.07 17.46
C MET A 1 13.10 -16.95 18.48
N TYR A 2 14.19 -16.66 19.19
CA TYR A 2 14.22 -15.59 20.19
C TYR A 2 14.33 -14.24 19.47
N LEU A 3 13.55 -13.25 19.92
CA LEU A 3 13.60 -11.88 19.40
C LEU A 3 13.95 -10.96 20.56
N SER A 4 14.97 -10.12 20.41
CA SER A 4 15.37 -9.23 21.49
C SER A 4 14.33 -8.13 21.69
N PHE A 5 13.97 -7.90 22.94
CA PHE A 5 13.13 -6.78 23.34
C PHE A 5 13.62 -5.44 22.77
N PHE A 6 14.93 -5.19 22.87
CA PHE A 6 15.54 -3.90 22.49
C PHE A 6 15.46 -3.63 20.99
N GLU A 7 15.51 -4.66 20.17
CA GLU A 7 15.46 -4.53 18.71
C GLU A 7 14.08 -4.06 18.25
N ILE A 8 13.00 -4.67 18.76
CA ILE A 8 11.64 -4.20 18.47
C ILE A 8 11.37 -2.86 19.15
N ALA A 9 11.79 -2.68 20.40
CA ALA A 9 11.52 -1.46 21.18
C ALA A 9 12.03 -0.20 20.47
N LYS A 10 13.15 -0.29 19.74
CA LYS A 10 13.65 0.79 18.89
C LYS A 10 12.65 1.17 17.80
N HIS A 11 12.13 0.21 17.04
CA HIS A 11 11.14 0.47 15.99
C HIS A 11 9.81 0.95 16.55
N LEU A 12 9.35 0.34 17.65
CA LEU A 12 8.14 0.75 18.35
C LEU A 12 8.24 2.19 18.86
N LYS A 13 9.39 2.59 19.43
CA LYS A 13 9.63 3.97 19.89
C LYS A 13 9.50 4.97 18.75
N ILE A 14 10.19 4.75 17.65
CA ILE A 14 10.15 5.64 16.48
C ILE A 14 8.71 5.81 16.00
N PHE A 15 7.96 4.70 15.95
CA PHE A 15 6.57 4.72 15.53
C PHE A 15 5.68 5.49 16.52
N ILE A 16 5.80 5.26 17.83
CA ILE A 16 5.04 5.96 18.87
C ILE A 16 5.36 7.46 18.86
N GLU A 17 6.62 7.86 18.68
CA GLU A 17 7.04 9.27 18.62
C GLU A 17 6.48 9.99 17.39
N SER A 18 6.33 9.28 16.27
CA SER A 18 5.68 9.77 15.03
C SER A 18 4.17 9.91 15.20
N GLU A 19 3.51 8.81 15.54
CA GLU A 19 2.04 8.71 15.47
C GLU A 19 1.33 9.25 16.71
N ARG A 20 2.05 9.32 17.84
CA ARG A 20 1.54 9.78 19.14
C ARG A 20 0.18 9.15 19.51
N PRO A 21 0.10 7.80 19.56
CA PRO A 21 -1.14 7.13 19.89
C PRO A 21 -1.58 7.45 21.32
N LYS A 22 -2.84 7.82 21.50
CA LYS A 22 -3.41 8.05 22.85
C LYS A 22 -3.70 6.76 23.62
N SER A 23 -3.92 5.66 22.91
CA SER A 23 -4.19 4.35 23.50
C SER A 23 -3.55 3.22 22.69
N ILE A 24 -2.94 2.25 23.37
CA ILE A 24 -2.30 1.09 22.76
C ILE A 24 -2.79 -0.20 23.41
N LEU A 25 -3.38 -1.10 22.62
CA LEU A 25 -3.64 -2.47 23.03
C LEU A 25 -2.45 -3.35 22.67
N PHE A 26 -1.90 -4.04 23.64
CA PHE A 26 -0.83 -5.03 23.46
C PHE A 26 -1.44 -6.43 23.40
N VAL A 27 -1.13 -7.19 22.34
CA VAL A 27 -1.65 -8.54 22.14
C VAL A 27 -0.54 -9.55 21.86
N GLY A 28 -0.51 -10.62 22.64
CA GLY A 28 0.38 -11.76 22.43
C GLY A 28 1.34 -12.02 23.59
N GLU A 29 2.18 -13.03 23.41
CA GLU A 29 3.10 -13.50 24.45
C GLU A 29 4.23 -12.47 24.67
N ASN A 30 4.56 -12.18 25.92
CA ASN A 30 5.65 -11.29 26.33
C ASN A 30 5.49 -9.81 25.95
N CYS A 31 4.25 -9.31 25.79
CA CYS A 31 4.04 -7.90 25.48
C CYS A 31 4.15 -6.94 26.69
N GLU A 32 4.21 -7.45 27.93
CA GLU A 32 4.33 -6.62 29.13
C GLU A 32 5.52 -5.66 29.10
N GLY A 33 6.67 -6.12 28.57
CA GLY A 33 7.86 -5.29 28.44
C GLY A 33 7.62 -4.09 27.54
N TYR A 34 6.95 -4.29 26.39
CA TYR A 34 6.64 -3.22 25.44
C TYR A 34 5.58 -2.27 25.99
N MET A 35 4.62 -2.79 26.75
CA MET A 35 3.63 -1.97 27.45
C MET A 35 4.30 -1.03 28.45
N ARG A 36 5.17 -1.56 29.34
CA ARG A 36 5.91 -0.75 30.33
C ARG A 36 6.82 0.28 29.65
N PHE A 37 7.47 -0.12 28.57
CA PHE A 37 8.30 0.78 27.76
C PHE A 37 7.49 1.89 27.08
N SER A 38 6.31 1.59 26.55
CA SER A 38 5.47 2.60 25.90
C SER A 38 4.96 3.63 26.92
N LYS A 39 4.62 3.20 28.14
CA LYS A 39 4.30 4.12 29.25
C LYS A 39 5.48 5.03 29.63
N SER A 40 6.72 4.54 29.56
CA SER A 40 7.90 5.37 29.90
C SER A 40 8.17 6.46 28.85
N LEU A 41 7.58 6.35 27.65
CA LEU A 41 7.62 7.39 26.62
C LEU A 41 6.63 8.54 26.89
N ALA A 42 5.85 8.51 27.98
CA ALA A 42 4.85 9.55 28.26
C ALA A 42 5.43 10.98 28.30
N PHE A 43 6.70 11.12 28.68
CA PHE A 43 7.40 12.41 28.65
C PHE A 43 7.63 12.97 27.24
N SER A 44 7.76 12.11 26.21
CA SER A 44 8.00 12.56 24.83
C SER A 44 6.72 12.72 24.02
N VAL A 45 5.69 11.92 24.28
CA VAL A 45 4.47 11.87 23.46
C VAL A 45 3.17 12.19 24.20
N GLY A 46 3.23 12.45 25.51
CA GLY A 46 2.06 12.59 26.38
C GLY A 46 1.62 11.24 26.97
N GLU A 47 0.65 11.27 27.89
CA GLU A 47 0.11 10.05 28.48
C GLU A 47 -0.48 9.11 27.42
N ILE A 48 -0.13 7.83 27.53
CA ILE A 48 -0.61 6.76 26.66
C ILE A 48 -1.37 5.77 27.54
N ASP A 49 -2.66 5.60 27.28
CA ASP A 49 -3.43 4.52 27.89
C ASP A 49 -3.01 3.18 27.29
N THR A 50 -2.80 2.16 28.11
CA THR A 50 -2.34 0.87 27.60
C THR A 50 -3.04 -0.29 28.27
N SER A 51 -3.46 -1.25 27.46
CA SER A 51 -4.08 -2.49 27.92
C SER A 51 -3.34 -3.68 27.35
N LEU A 52 -3.46 -4.82 28.03
CA LEU A 52 -2.92 -6.11 27.59
C LEU A 52 -4.08 -7.08 27.40
N ALA A 53 -4.12 -7.76 26.25
CA ALA A 53 -5.12 -8.79 25.97
C ALA A 53 -4.49 -10.04 25.38
N GLY A 54 -5.14 -11.18 25.63
CA GLY A 54 -4.87 -12.42 24.91
C GLY A 54 -5.63 -12.45 23.59
N LEU A 55 -5.15 -13.22 22.62
CA LEU A 55 -5.81 -13.35 21.31
C LEU A 55 -7.24 -13.92 21.42
N GLU A 56 -7.52 -14.73 22.44
CA GLU A 56 -8.85 -15.33 22.67
C GLU A 56 -9.83 -14.40 23.40
N ASN A 57 -9.34 -13.33 24.03
CA ASN A 57 -10.12 -12.41 24.85
C ASN A 57 -9.83 -10.96 24.44
N LEU A 58 -10.09 -10.65 23.18
CA LEU A 58 -9.94 -9.29 22.66
C LEU A 58 -11.09 -8.41 23.17
N PRO A 59 -10.81 -7.16 23.58
CA PRO A 59 -11.85 -6.24 24.02
C PRO A 59 -12.67 -5.70 22.84
N ASP A 60 -13.93 -5.37 23.10
CA ASP A 60 -14.82 -4.73 22.12
C ASP A 60 -14.47 -3.25 21.87
N GLU A 61 -13.74 -2.62 22.80
CA GLU A 61 -13.35 -1.22 22.68
C GLU A 61 -12.23 -1.00 21.65
N LYS A 62 -12.21 0.20 21.08
CA LYS A 62 -11.24 0.59 20.05
C LYS A 62 -10.04 1.30 20.67
N TYR A 63 -8.85 0.91 20.23
CA TYR A 63 -7.58 1.51 20.60
C TYR A 63 -6.99 2.24 19.39
N HIS A 64 -6.34 3.38 19.61
CA HIS A 64 -5.65 4.09 18.53
C HIS A 64 -4.66 3.16 17.80
N MET A 65 -3.92 2.38 18.56
CA MET A 65 -2.95 1.42 18.06
C MET A 65 -3.16 0.05 18.71
N VAL A 66 -3.02 -1.01 17.92
CA VAL A 66 -2.84 -2.38 18.43
C VAL A 66 -1.40 -2.79 18.13
N PHE A 67 -0.65 -3.20 19.13
CA PHE A 67 0.67 -3.82 18.98
C PHE A 67 0.51 -5.33 19.16
N ALA A 68 0.90 -6.12 18.16
CA ALA A 68 0.76 -7.56 18.19
C ALA A 68 2.11 -8.28 17.98
N GLN A 69 2.46 -9.13 18.95
CA GLN A 69 3.56 -10.09 18.83
C GLN A 69 3.02 -11.50 19.09
N ILE A 70 2.62 -12.18 18.02
CA ILE A 70 1.94 -13.48 18.09
C ILE A 70 2.74 -14.51 17.31
N ASN A 71 2.98 -15.68 17.92
CA ASN A 71 3.61 -16.79 17.23
C ASN A 71 2.61 -17.52 16.31
N MET A 72 2.63 -17.18 15.02
CA MET A 72 1.74 -17.75 14.00
C MET A 72 2.43 -18.78 13.08
N ASP A 73 3.62 -19.28 13.44
CA ASP A 73 4.39 -20.22 12.61
C ASP A 73 3.60 -21.51 12.30
N GLY A 74 2.72 -21.94 13.21
CA GLY A 74 1.86 -23.11 13.03
C GLY A 74 0.49 -22.84 12.40
N PHE A 75 0.13 -21.59 12.13
CA PHE A 75 -1.23 -21.26 11.67
C PHE A 75 -1.38 -21.45 10.16
N GLU A 76 -2.50 -21.96 9.70
CA GLU A 76 -2.83 -21.92 8.27
C GLU A 76 -3.09 -20.48 7.81
N ASN A 77 -2.94 -20.22 6.51
CA ASN A 77 -3.08 -18.88 5.94
C ASN A 77 -4.43 -18.24 6.31
N GLU A 78 -5.53 -18.98 6.20
CA GLU A 78 -6.86 -18.47 6.56
C GLU A 78 -6.93 -18.03 8.04
N LYS A 79 -6.37 -18.83 8.94
CA LYS A 79 -6.31 -18.49 10.37
C LYS A 79 -5.46 -17.23 10.61
N VAL A 80 -4.36 -17.05 9.87
CA VAL A 80 -3.54 -15.83 9.95
C VAL A 80 -4.36 -14.60 9.52
N LEU A 81 -5.06 -14.68 8.40
CA LEU A 81 -5.90 -13.57 7.90
C LEU A 81 -7.01 -13.24 8.90
N ASN A 82 -7.68 -14.25 9.47
CA ASN A 82 -8.71 -14.06 10.49
C ASN A 82 -8.17 -13.39 11.75
N VAL A 83 -6.97 -13.76 12.21
CA VAL A 83 -6.31 -13.10 13.35
C VAL A 83 -6.05 -11.63 13.05
N ILE A 84 -5.53 -11.30 11.86
CA ILE A 84 -5.29 -9.90 11.46
C ILE A 84 -6.61 -9.12 11.44
N SER A 85 -7.67 -9.68 10.85
CA SER A 85 -9.00 -9.05 10.84
C SER A 85 -9.55 -8.81 12.24
N SER A 86 -9.45 -9.78 13.16
CA SER A 86 -9.89 -9.62 14.55
C SER A 86 -9.10 -8.53 15.29
N LEU A 87 -7.79 -8.43 15.07
CA LEU A 87 -6.96 -7.38 15.67
C LEU A 87 -7.27 -6.00 15.09
N LEU A 88 -7.54 -5.91 13.78
CA LEU A 88 -8.01 -4.68 13.14
C LEU A 88 -9.38 -4.23 13.67
N ASN A 89 -10.23 -5.16 14.11
CA ASN A 89 -11.47 -4.82 14.81
C ASN A 89 -11.25 -4.16 16.17
N CYS A 90 -10.08 -4.28 16.79
CA CYS A 90 -9.72 -3.52 18.00
C CYS A 90 -8.95 -2.22 17.67
N ALA A 91 -8.43 -2.07 16.44
CA ALA A 91 -7.66 -0.90 16.03
C ALA A 91 -8.57 0.19 15.42
N ASP A 92 -8.36 1.44 15.83
CA ASP A 92 -8.98 2.64 15.24
C ASP A 92 -8.11 3.22 14.11
N LYS A 93 -6.78 3.23 14.29
CA LYS A 93 -5.84 3.76 13.29
C LYS A 93 -4.89 2.73 12.72
N VAL A 94 -4.34 1.86 13.56
CA VAL A 94 -3.23 1.01 13.11
C VAL A 94 -3.07 -0.26 13.93
N LEU A 95 -2.68 -1.34 13.24
CA LEU A 95 -2.17 -2.57 13.81
C LEU A 95 -0.69 -2.71 13.45
N PHE A 96 0.18 -2.62 14.44
CA PHE A 96 1.62 -2.86 14.34
C PHE A 96 1.91 -4.31 14.71
N MET A 97 2.34 -5.11 13.74
CA MET A 97 2.58 -6.53 13.92
C MET A 97 4.01 -6.91 13.59
N VAL A 98 4.65 -7.68 14.47
CA VAL A 98 6.00 -8.21 14.24
C VAL A 98 5.92 -9.69 13.89
N LEU A 99 6.47 -10.05 12.72
CA LEU A 99 6.46 -11.41 12.18
C LEU A 99 7.89 -11.87 11.83
N PRO A 100 8.18 -13.17 11.93
CA PRO A 100 9.45 -13.70 11.42
C PRO A 100 9.51 -13.58 9.89
N TYR A 101 10.70 -13.28 9.35
CA TYR A 101 10.89 -13.21 7.90
C TYR A 101 10.86 -14.60 7.26
N LEU A 102 11.50 -15.58 7.89
CA LEU A 102 11.46 -16.99 7.50
C LEU A 102 10.80 -17.82 8.60
N SER A 103 9.99 -18.78 8.19
CA SER A 103 9.48 -19.82 9.07
C SER A 103 10.60 -20.81 9.46
N LYS A 104 10.32 -21.71 10.42
CA LYS A 104 11.26 -22.75 10.87
C LYS A 104 11.81 -23.65 9.76
N ILE A 105 11.10 -23.75 8.62
CA ILE A 105 11.50 -24.54 7.44
C ILE A 105 12.17 -23.69 6.35
N ASN A 106 12.68 -22.50 6.68
CA ASN A 106 13.33 -21.55 5.77
C ASN A 106 12.45 -21.08 4.59
N LEU A 107 11.12 -21.09 4.75
CA LEU A 107 10.17 -20.53 3.80
C LEU A 107 9.62 -19.20 4.30
N ARG A 108 9.54 -18.21 3.41
CA ARG A 108 8.91 -16.91 3.69
C ARG A 108 7.38 -17.04 3.70
N LYS A 109 6.86 -17.54 4.82
CA LYS A 109 5.43 -17.82 5.01
C LYS A 109 4.56 -16.55 4.92
N PHE A 110 4.99 -15.49 5.59
CA PHE A 110 4.27 -14.21 5.65
C PHE A 110 4.77 -13.25 4.57
N HIS A 111 4.69 -13.68 3.31
CA HIS A 111 5.02 -12.85 2.15
C HIS A 111 3.94 -11.77 1.95
N PRO A 112 4.25 -10.54 1.51
CA PRO A 112 3.26 -9.47 1.31
C PRO A 112 2.05 -9.85 0.46
N THR A 113 2.22 -10.78 -0.49
CA THR A 113 1.12 -11.28 -1.34
C THR A 113 0.04 -12.04 -0.56
N LEU A 114 0.36 -12.58 0.62
CA LEU A 114 -0.62 -13.18 1.52
C LEU A 114 -1.61 -12.13 2.04
N PHE A 115 -1.16 -10.89 2.20
CA PHE A 115 -1.93 -9.81 2.82
C PHE A 115 -2.50 -8.82 1.81
N LYS A 116 -2.58 -9.19 0.53
CA LYS A 116 -2.99 -8.32 -0.58
C LYS A 116 -4.35 -7.62 -0.41
N ASP A 117 -5.22 -8.18 0.42
CA ASP A 117 -6.58 -7.69 0.66
C ASP A 117 -6.64 -6.71 1.85
N PHE A 118 -5.54 -6.53 2.58
CA PHE A 118 -5.39 -5.51 3.62
C PHE A 118 -4.66 -4.28 3.08
N ASP A 119 -4.93 -3.13 3.70
CA ASP A 119 -4.08 -1.95 3.53
C ASP A 119 -2.92 -2.03 4.51
N PHE A 120 -1.68 -2.02 4.02
CA PHE A 120 -0.50 -2.16 4.87
C PHE A 120 0.77 -1.53 4.27
N THR A 121 1.70 -1.23 5.17
CA THR A 121 3.11 -1.05 4.84
C THR A 121 3.94 -2.12 5.55
N TYR A 122 5.11 -2.44 5.01
CA TYR A 122 6.00 -3.40 5.66
C TYR A 122 7.46 -3.00 5.53
N THR A 123 8.25 -3.39 6.52
CA THR A 123 9.71 -3.25 6.50
C THR A 123 10.35 -4.52 7.00
N VAL A 124 11.52 -4.86 6.45
CA VAL A 124 12.35 -5.97 6.92
C VAL A 124 13.53 -5.38 7.68
N PHE A 125 13.93 -6.04 8.77
CA PHE A 125 15.08 -5.63 9.55
C PHE A 125 15.85 -6.86 10.05
N ASP A 126 17.16 -6.68 10.20
CA ASP A 126 18.07 -7.69 10.72
C ASP A 126 18.10 -7.65 12.24
N THR A 127 18.17 -8.83 12.84
CA THR A 127 18.39 -9.04 14.27
C THR A 127 19.56 -9.99 14.49
N VAL A 128 20.08 -10.04 15.72
CA VAL A 128 21.12 -11.01 16.08
C VAL A 128 20.66 -12.46 15.86
N TYR A 129 19.35 -12.70 15.86
CA TYR A 129 18.74 -14.03 15.76
C TYR A 129 18.16 -14.35 14.38
N GLY A 130 18.27 -13.44 13.41
CA GLY A 130 17.80 -13.63 12.04
C GLY A 130 17.10 -12.40 11.46
N LYS A 131 16.29 -12.61 10.42
CA LYS A 131 15.50 -11.53 9.81
C LYS A 131 14.09 -11.52 10.35
N TYR A 132 13.59 -10.32 10.63
CA TYR A 132 12.21 -10.08 11.02
C TYR A 132 11.58 -9.04 10.10
N GLN A 133 10.26 -8.98 10.14
CA GLN A 133 9.50 -8.01 9.38
C GLN A 133 8.41 -7.40 10.25
N ILE A 134 8.26 -6.10 10.12
CA ILE A 134 7.16 -5.34 10.73
C ILE A 134 6.15 -5.09 9.62
N TYR A 135 4.90 -5.43 9.89
CA TYR A 135 3.76 -4.98 9.13
C TYR A 135 2.99 -3.95 9.92
N ILE A 136 2.60 -2.88 9.25
CA ILE A 136 1.74 -1.83 9.79
C ILE A 136 0.47 -1.88 8.94
N PHE A 137 -0.58 -2.49 9.49
CA PHE A 137 -1.88 -2.63 8.84
C PHE A 137 -2.79 -1.48 9.26
N TYR A 138 -3.61 -1.01 8.34
CA TYR A 138 -4.57 0.06 8.58
C TYR A 138 -5.99 -0.51 8.55
N PRO A 139 -6.84 -0.21 9.56
CA PRO A 139 -8.24 -0.61 9.52
C PRO A 139 -8.87 -0.05 8.25
N GLN A 140 -9.51 -0.93 7.47
CA GLN A 140 -10.42 -0.48 6.45
C GLN A 140 -11.57 0.21 7.18
N LYS A 141 -11.49 1.54 7.29
CA LYS A 141 -12.70 2.32 7.56
C LYS A 141 -13.65 1.90 6.48
N GLU A 142 -14.87 1.48 6.84
CA GLU A 142 -15.95 1.41 5.87
C GLU A 142 -15.78 2.65 5.03
N ALA A 143 -15.46 2.44 3.76
CA ALA A 143 -15.58 3.50 2.81
C ALA A 143 -17.04 3.86 2.96
N THR A 144 -17.34 4.89 3.75
CA THR A 144 -18.47 5.74 3.46
C THR A 144 -18.27 5.94 1.98
N GLN A 145 -19.15 5.35 1.17
CA GLN A 145 -19.12 5.40 -0.29
C GLN A 145 -19.28 6.86 -0.79
N LYS A 146 -19.02 7.84 0.08
CA LYS A 146 -19.04 9.29 -0.07
C LYS A 146 -17.67 9.95 0.20
N GLY A 147 -16.59 9.20 0.49
CA GLY A 147 -15.34 9.79 1.01
C GLY A 147 -14.12 9.83 0.08
N TYR A 148 -13.83 8.77 -0.68
CA TYR A 148 -12.63 8.72 -1.56
C TYR A 148 -12.74 9.59 -2.81
N LEU A 149 -13.90 10.23 -3.02
CA LEU A 149 -14.11 11.29 -4.01
C LEU A 149 -14.06 12.70 -3.41
N ASN A 150 -13.59 12.88 -2.18
CA ASN A 150 -13.10 14.19 -1.75
C ASN A 150 -11.70 14.42 -2.34
N VAL A 151 -11.63 14.39 -3.67
CA VAL A 151 -10.62 15.10 -4.43
C VAL A 151 -10.73 16.54 -3.93
N ARG A 152 -9.75 17.00 -3.14
CA ARG A 152 -9.51 18.45 -2.97
C ARG A 152 -9.77 19.05 -4.33
N GLU A 153 -10.76 19.93 -4.47
CA GLU A 153 -11.06 20.58 -5.74
C GLU A 153 -9.72 20.97 -6.35
N LEU A 154 -9.32 20.23 -7.40
CA LEU A 154 -8.04 20.48 -8.02
C LEU A 154 -8.19 21.91 -8.52
N PRO A 155 -7.27 22.83 -8.15
CA PRO A 155 -7.39 24.22 -8.55
C PRO A 155 -7.60 24.20 -10.06
N LYS A 156 -8.77 24.68 -10.52
CA LYS A 156 -9.12 24.67 -11.94
C LYS A 156 -7.94 25.30 -12.66
N ALA A 157 -7.20 24.49 -13.41
CA ALA A 157 -6.03 24.96 -14.11
C ALA A 157 -6.47 26.15 -14.97
N LYS A 158 -5.80 27.30 -14.82
CA LYS A 158 -6.14 28.52 -15.57
C LYS A 158 -6.00 28.33 -17.09
N THR A 159 -5.34 27.26 -17.52
CA THR A 159 -5.14 26.89 -18.92
C THR A 159 -6.30 26.05 -19.44
N LYS A 160 -7.13 26.65 -20.30
CA LYS A 160 -8.28 26.01 -20.97
C LYS A 160 -7.93 24.96 -22.04
N ARG A 161 -6.65 24.65 -22.26
CA ARG A 161 -6.25 23.70 -23.31
C ARG A 161 -6.45 22.27 -22.80
N ILE A 162 -7.42 21.59 -23.39
CA ILE A 162 -7.56 20.12 -23.31
C ILE A 162 -6.34 19.53 -24.02
N LEU A 163 -5.69 18.57 -23.37
CA LEU A 163 -4.49 17.90 -23.91
C LEU A 163 -4.90 16.49 -24.30
N LYS A 164 -4.31 15.98 -25.39
CA LYS A 164 -4.32 14.56 -25.73
C LYS A 164 -3.10 13.88 -25.12
N ILE A 165 -3.34 13.06 -24.12
CA ILE A 165 -2.32 12.44 -23.27
C ILE A 165 -2.32 10.94 -23.54
N GLY A 166 -1.21 10.41 -24.06
CA GLY A 166 -1.00 8.98 -24.17
C GLY A 166 -0.28 8.44 -22.96
N TYR A 167 -0.75 7.33 -22.39
CA TYR A 167 -0.10 6.64 -21.29
C TYR A 167 0.44 5.31 -21.75
N LEU A 168 1.76 5.16 -21.81
CA LEU A 168 2.39 3.92 -22.21
C LEU A 168 2.41 2.92 -21.04
N ILE A 169 1.50 1.94 -21.08
CA ILE A 169 1.40 0.88 -20.09
C ILE A 169 2.60 -0.08 -20.24
N PRO A 170 3.38 -0.33 -19.18
CA PRO A 170 4.62 -1.11 -19.24
C PRO A 170 4.40 -2.62 -19.38
N HIS A 171 3.33 -3.13 -18.76
CA HIS A 171 3.03 -4.54 -18.64
C HIS A 171 1.58 -4.70 -18.13
N GLN A 172 1.02 -5.90 -18.26
CA GLN A 172 -0.33 -6.22 -17.77
C GLN A 172 -0.35 -6.79 -16.33
N GLY A 173 0.81 -7.03 -15.72
CA GLY A 173 0.91 -7.58 -14.35
C GLY A 173 0.49 -6.60 -13.25
N LEU A 174 -0.07 -7.11 -12.15
CA LEU A 174 -0.49 -6.31 -11.00
C LEU A 174 0.73 -5.79 -10.21
N THR A 175 0.97 -4.48 -10.25
CA THR A 175 2.01 -3.80 -9.44
C THR A 175 1.49 -2.50 -8.82
N GLY A 176 2.11 -2.03 -7.73
CA GLY A 176 1.73 -0.77 -7.07
C GLY A 176 1.93 0.47 -7.95
N GLY A 177 3.04 0.52 -8.70
CA GLY A 177 3.31 1.59 -9.66
C GLY A 177 2.26 1.65 -10.77
N LEU A 178 1.86 0.48 -11.33
CA LEU A 178 0.81 0.44 -12.35
C LEU A 178 -0.56 0.86 -11.81
N LYS A 179 -0.94 0.45 -10.58
CA LYS A 179 -2.16 0.97 -9.94
C LYS A 179 -2.14 2.50 -9.86
N SER A 180 -1.01 3.07 -9.46
CA SER A 180 -0.83 4.51 -9.33
C SER A 180 -0.89 5.22 -10.70
N LEU A 181 -0.34 4.61 -11.75
CA LEU A 181 -0.39 5.11 -13.13
C LEU A 181 -1.83 5.18 -13.65
N LEU A 182 -2.62 4.11 -13.42
CA LEU A 182 -4.03 4.03 -13.80
C LEU A 182 -4.88 5.06 -13.05
N GLU A 183 -4.61 5.30 -11.76
CA GLU A 183 -5.26 6.39 -11.01
C GLU A 183 -4.87 7.78 -11.54
N GLN A 184 -3.64 7.95 -12.02
CA GLN A 184 -3.24 9.19 -12.66
C GLN A 184 -4.01 9.42 -13.96
N MET A 185 -4.20 8.37 -14.78
CA MET A 185 -5.02 8.42 -16.00
C MET A 185 -6.44 8.89 -15.69
N ARG A 186 -7.09 8.27 -14.69
CA ARG A 186 -8.41 8.67 -14.17
C ARG A 186 -8.45 10.15 -13.77
N LYS A 187 -7.43 10.58 -13.02
CA LYS A 187 -7.33 11.97 -12.57
C LYS A 187 -7.21 12.94 -13.74
N MET A 188 -6.39 12.65 -14.74
CA MET A 188 -6.24 13.51 -15.92
C MET A 188 -7.51 13.56 -16.77
N LYS A 189 -8.23 12.44 -16.91
CA LYS A 189 -9.53 12.41 -17.58
C LYS A 189 -10.57 13.26 -16.83
N ARG A 190 -10.63 13.15 -15.51
CA ARG A 190 -11.52 13.97 -14.66
C ARG A 190 -11.20 15.46 -14.70
N LEU A 191 -9.93 15.81 -14.93
CA LEU A 191 -9.51 17.19 -15.19
C LEU A 191 -9.93 17.72 -16.57
N GLY A 192 -10.53 16.87 -17.41
CA GLY A 192 -11.07 17.23 -18.72
C GLY A 192 -10.12 17.00 -19.88
N HIS A 193 -8.99 16.31 -19.68
CA HIS A 193 -8.08 15.93 -20.76
C HIS A 193 -8.56 14.68 -21.51
N GLU A 194 -8.10 14.53 -22.75
CA GLU A 194 -8.25 13.28 -23.51
C GLU A 194 -7.11 12.36 -23.12
N VAL A 195 -7.44 11.17 -22.59
CA VAL A 195 -6.49 10.23 -22.02
C VAL A 195 -6.58 8.90 -22.73
N TYR A 196 -5.48 8.45 -23.32
CA TYR A 196 -5.41 7.20 -24.07
C TYR A 196 -4.49 6.21 -23.38
N ALA A 197 -4.95 4.99 -23.14
CA ALA A 197 -4.08 3.91 -22.69
C ALA A 197 -3.38 3.28 -23.91
N ILE A 198 -2.06 3.21 -23.88
CA ILE A 198 -1.25 2.69 -24.99
C ILE A 198 -0.51 1.45 -24.50
N TYR A 199 -0.60 0.35 -25.23
CA TYR A 199 0.13 -0.86 -24.89
C TYR A 199 0.82 -1.45 -26.11
N VAL A 200 2.05 -1.92 -25.91
CA VAL A 200 2.84 -2.56 -26.98
C VAL A 200 2.59 -4.06 -26.94
N SER A 201 1.87 -4.59 -27.93
CA SER A 201 1.63 -6.03 -28.03
C SER A 201 1.17 -6.42 -29.44
N ASP A 202 1.60 -7.61 -29.87
CA ASP A 202 1.06 -8.28 -31.06
C ASP A 202 -0.10 -9.23 -30.74
N LYS A 203 -0.40 -9.47 -29.45
CA LYS A 203 -1.31 -10.52 -28.99
C LYS A 203 -2.49 -10.02 -28.17
N GLU A 204 -2.32 -8.90 -27.48
CA GLU A 204 -3.35 -8.37 -26.58
C GLU A 204 -4.31 -7.47 -27.35
N GLU A 205 -5.59 -7.53 -27.01
CA GLU A 205 -6.63 -6.69 -27.60
C GLU A 205 -6.96 -5.45 -26.74
N SER A 206 -6.42 -5.39 -25.51
CA SER A 206 -6.72 -4.36 -24.51
C SER A 206 -5.43 -3.81 -23.93
N ALA A 207 -5.34 -2.48 -23.83
CA ALA A 207 -4.22 -1.82 -23.18
C ALA A 207 -4.41 -1.83 -21.65
N ILE A 208 -5.67 -1.85 -21.22
CA ILE A 208 -6.07 -1.94 -19.83
C ILE A 208 -5.96 -3.39 -19.33
N PRO A 209 -5.29 -3.63 -18.19
CA PRO A 209 -5.22 -4.95 -17.57
C PRO A 209 -6.57 -5.49 -17.12
N SER A 210 -6.77 -6.81 -17.28
CA SER A 210 -8.02 -7.48 -16.95
C SER A 210 -8.40 -7.44 -15.46
N TRP A 211 -7.44 -7.21 -14.57
CA TRP A 211 -7.68 -7.03 -13.14
C TRP A 211 -8.05 -5.59 -12.76
N SER A 212 -7.85 -4.64 -13.69
CA SER A 212 -8.12 -3.22 -13.42
C SER A 212 -9.63 -2.96 -13.41
N ASP A 213 -10.04 -2.07 -12.51
CA ASP A 213 -11.41 -1.56 -12.40
C ASP A 213 -11.66 -0.32 -13.27
N ILE A 214 -10.72 0.07 -14.14
CA ILE A 214 -10.87 1.19 -15.08
C ILE A 214 -12.12 1.00 -15.93
N ASP A 215 -13.02 1.99 -15.87
CA ASP A 215 -14.18 2.06 -16.75
C ASP A 215 -13.76 2.73 -18.07
N LYS A 216 -13.78 1.97 -19.17
CA LYS A 216 -13.31 2.44 -20.49
C LYS A 216 -14.10 3.63 -21.03
N GLU A 217 -15.36 3.80 -20.65
CA GLU A 217 -16.21 4.90 -21.12
C GLU A 217 -16.05 6.16 -20.26
N ARG A 218 -15.74 5.97 -18.97
CA ARG A 218 -15.72 7.07 -17.99
C ARG A 218 -14.33 7.54 -17.61
N ASP A 219 -13.39 6.62 -17.44
CA ASP A 219 -12.09 6.87 -16.82
C ASP A 219 -10.99 7.19 -17.83
N ILE A 220 -11.18 6.81 -19.10
CA ILE A 220 -10.26 7.09 -20.21
C ILE A 220 -11.04 7.59 -21.44
N SER A 221 -10.33 7.92 -22.51
CA SER A 221 -10.89 8.38 -23.80
C SER A 221 -10.70 7.36 -24.91
N GLY A 222 -9.85 6.37 -24.69
CA GLY A 222 -9.66 5.26 -25.61
C GLY A 222 -8.44 4.42 -25.25
N GLU A 223 -8.28 3.33 -26.00
CA GLU A 223 -7.14 2.42 -25.91
C GLU A 223 -6.50 2.30 -27.29
N ILE A 224 -5.18 2.13 -27.29
CA ILE A 224 -4.38 2.00 -28.50
C ILE A 224 -3.41 0.85 -28.28
N ILE A 225 -3.54 -0.19 -29.10
CA ILE A 225 -2.55 -1.26 -29.18
C ILE A 225 -1.62 -0.93 -30.34
N ILE A 226 -0.33 -0.86 -30.04
CA ILE A 226 0.74 -0.69 -31.05
C ILE A 226 1.62 -1.94 -31.05
N LYS A 227 2.25 -2.25 -32.18
CA LYS A 227 3.08 -3.47 -32.28
C LYS A 227 4.48 -3.28 -31.73
N ASN A 228 4.99 -2.06 -31.85
CA ASN A 228 6.33 -1.67 -31.44
C ASN A 228 6.31 -0.24 -30.90
N LEU A 229 7.41 0.17 -30.27
CA LEU A 229 7.53 1.53 -29.72
C LEU A 229 7.74 2.60 -30.79
N GLU A 230 8.11 2.26 -32.03
CA GLU A 230 8.22 3.24 -33.12
C GLU A 230 6.85 3.82 -33.51
N GLU A 231 5.81 2.99 -33.48
CA GLU A 231 4.44 3.39 -33.80
C GLU A 231 3.90 4.51 -32.90
N ALA A 232 4.41 4.62 -31.67
CA ALA A 232 4.03 5.68 -30.75
C ALA A 232 4.27 7.09 -31.33
N ASP A 233 5.31 7.28 -32.15
CA ASP A 233 5.64 8.59 -32.74
C ASP A 233 4.63 9.09 -33.77
N TYR A 234 3.76 8.22 -34.26
CA TYR A 234 2.74 8.56 -35.26
C TYR A 234 1.37 8.81 -34.63
N LEU A 235 1.25 8.69 -33.31
CA LEU A 235 0.01 8.97 -32.59
C LEU A 235 -0.20 10.49 -32.48
N ASP A 236 -1.45 10.93 -32.68
CA ASP A 236 -1.85 12.33 -32.52
C ASP A 236 -2.03 12.67 -31.03
N LEU A 237 -0.91 12.90 -30.34
CA LEU A 237 -0.84 13.18 -28.91
C LEU A 237 -0.06 14.47 -28.66
N ASP A 238 -0.52 15.27 -27.70
CA ASP A 238 0.23 16.44 -27.21
C ASP A 238 1.41 16.02 -26.32
N VAL A 239 1.23 14.94 -25.57
CA VAL A 239 2.20 14.42 -24.61
C VAL A 239 2.09 12.91 -24.46
N LEU A 240 3.25 12.25 -24.35
CA LEU A 240 3.38 10.84 -24.03
C LEU A 240 3.90 10.70 -22.59
N MET A 241 3.11 10.07 -21.74
CA MET A 241 3.45 9.72 -20.37
C MET A 241 4.11 8.35 -20.36
N ILE A 242 5.33 8.28 -19.84
CA ILE A 242 6.09 7.04 -19.68
C ILE A 242 6.21 6.73 -18.19
N GLY A 243 5.65 5.59 -17.80
CA GLY A 243 5.55 5.19 -16.39
C GLY A 243 6.79 4.50 -15.84
N PHE A 244 7.66 3.92 -16.68
CA PHE A 244 8.83 3.16 -16.21
C PHE A 244 10.08 3.48 -17.04
N MET A 245 11.25 3.61 -16.38
CA MET A 245 12.51 4.00 -17.04
C MET A 245 12.90 3.10 -18.19
N THR A 246 12.61 1.80 -18.06
CA THR A 246 12.94 0.79 -19.07
C THR A 246 12.18 1.00 -20.38
N GLN A 247 11.08 1.77 -20.36
CA GLN A 247 10.34 2.17 -21.54
C GLN A 247 10.94 3.43 -22.21
N ILE A 248 11.82 4.17 -21.53
CA ILE A 248 12.68 5.20 -22.15
C ILE A 248 13.81 4.47 -22.89
N ALA A 249 13.46 3.78 -23.97
CA ALA A 249 14.42 3.11 -24.83
C ALA A 249 15.05 4.08 -25.85
N ARG A 250 14.39 5.24 -26.10
CA ARG A 250 14.75 6.21 -27.13
C ARG A 250 14.06 7.56 -26.90
N ASP A 251 14.47 8.55 -27.67
CA ASP A 251 13.74 9.82 -27.81
C ASP A 251 12.50 9.62 -28.69
N PHE A 252 11.37 10.15 -28.22
CA PHE A 252 10.11 10.19 -28.95
C PHE A 252 9.93 11.55 -29.61
N LYS A 253 9.22 11.59 -30.75
CA LYS A 253 8.87 12.84 -31.43
C LYS A 253 7.81 13.64 -30.67
N ILE A 254 6.95 12.93 -29.96
CA ILE A 254 5.95 13.52 -29.06
C ILE A 254 6.67 14.01 -27.81
N LYS A 255 6.19 15.11 -27.21
CA LYS A 255 6.73 15.57 -25.93
C LYS A 255 6.54 14.50 -24.88
N THR A 256 7.63 14.06 -24.28
CA THR A 256 7.58 12.96 -23.30
C THR A 256 7.68 13.51 -21.88
N VAL A 257 6.80 13.02 -21.02
CA VAL A 257 6.90 13.22 -19.57
C VAL A 257 7.19 11.88 -18.94
N TYR A 258 8.28 11.85 -18.18
CA TYR A 258 8.63 10.71 -17.36
C TYR A 258 7.99 10.86 -15.98
N TRP A 259 7.32 9.81 -15.52
CA TRP A 259 6.45 9.90 -14.34
C TRP A 259 7.00 9.23 -13.07
N GLU A 260 7.82 8.17 -13.17
CA GLU A 260 8.46 7.49 -12.03
C GLU A 260 9.88 7.00 -12.36
#